data_AF-A0A016ST02-F1
#
_entry.id   AF-A0A016ST02-F1
#
_cell.length_a   1.000
_cell.length_b   1.000
_cell.length_c   1.000
_cell.angle_alpha   90.00
_cell.angle_beta   90.00
_cell.angle_gamma   90.00
#
_symmetry.space_group_name_H-M   'P 1'
#
loop_
_entity.id
_entity.type
_entity.pdbx_description
1 polymer ?
#
loop_
_entity_poly.entity_id
_entity_poly.type
_entity_poly.pdbx_seq_one_letter_code
_entity_poly.pdbx_strand_id
1 'polypeptide(L)'
;MYKLCTINLEECEVVQVEINQRVDGRSASPHGIQQKMCRDFLSIFSAYGALVAPQRDLKEIMIVARTEFLVGTQFRCWLHKECLKVKQSSRADSLSVEECLRYSIVVWLESHHYYRCGKGLLKGPFLGANDPRSLRILFAVYCTSAGEIYLRISFEVVRLFPLEPWQVGDPTVEPRWVFCLPKGYLQTSPMLFAITTAAGGRYDRQLDIRYIK
;
A
#
# COMPACT_ATOMS: atom_id res chain seq x y z
N MET A 1 10.17 -19.08 -5.09
CA MET A 1 8.97 -18.72 -4.30
C MET A 1 9.23 -19.27 -2.90
N TYR A 2 9.17 -18.42 -1.88
CA TYR A 2 9.59 -18.75 -0.53
C TYR A 2 8.37 -18.94 0.36
N LYS A 3 8.27 -20.06 1.07
CA LYS A 3 7.23 -20.26 2.09
C LYS A 3 7.60 -19.39 3.30
N LEU A 4 6.70 -18.49 3.69
CA LEU A 4 6.90 -17.59 4.83
C LEU A 4 6.41 -18.23 6.12
N CYS A 5 5.14 -18.68 6.12
CA CYS A 5 4.48 -19.28 7.26
C CYS A 5 3.24 -20.05 6.81
N THR A 6 2.56 -20.67 7.77
CA THR A 6 1.22 -21.25 7.59
C THR A 6 0.29 -20.62 8.62
N ILE A 7 -0.91 -20.26 8.19
CA ILE A 7 -1.99 -19.74 9.04
C ILE A 7 -3.18 -20.68 9.02
N ASN A 8 -3.95 -20.73 10.10
CA ASN A 8 -5.22 -21.45 10.11
C ASN A 8 -6.34 -20.52 9.61
N LEU A 9 -6.78 -20.70 8.36
CA LEU A 9 -7.87 -19.91 7.77
C LEU A 9 -9.23 -20.15 8.46
N GLU A 10 -9.40 -21.23 9.22
CA GLU A 10 -10.63 -21.49 9.99
C GLU A 10 -10.79 -20.57 11.18
N GLU A 11 -9.66 -20.13 11.75
CA GLU A 11 -9.65 -19.25 12.91
C GLU A 11 -9.67 -17.77 12.52
N CYS A 12 -9.52 -17.46 11.23
CA CYS A 12 -9.45 -16.10 10.72
C CYS A 12 -10.77 -15.64 10.10
N GLU A 13 -11.10 -14.36 10.32
CA GLU A 13 -12.19 -13.67 9.66
C GLU A 13 -11.65 -12.50 8.84
N VAL A 14 -12.43 -12.16 7.80
CA VAL A 14 -12.32 -10.94 7.03
C VAL A 14 -13.45 -10.02 7.48
N VAL A 15 -13.09 -8.81 7.90
CA VAL A 15 -14.04 -7.79 8.31
C VAL A 15 -13.91 -6.58 7.39
N GLN A 16 -15.02 -6.22 6.76
CA GLN A 16 -15.13 -4.97 6.00
C GLN A 16 -15.60 -3.86 6.95
N VAL A 17 -14.79 -2.81 7.05
CA VAL A 17 -15.00 -1.70 7.97
C VAL A 17 -15.19 -0.41 7.19
N GLU A 18 -16.28 0.28 7.46
CA GLU A 18 -16.61 1.59 6.90
C GLU A 18 -16.04 2.72 7.77
N ILE A 19 -15.37 3.66 7.09
CA ILE A 19 -14.85 4.91 7.63
C ILE A 19 -16.00 5.92 7.69
N ASN A 20 -16.61 6.06 8.87
CA ASN A 20 -17.73 6.99 9.13
C ASN A 20 -17.26 8.33 9.69
N GLN A 21 -16.07 8.79 9.28
CA GLN A 21 -15.60 10.12 9.63
C GLN A 21 -16.31 11.14 8.73
N ARG A 22 -17.09 12.05 9.34
CA ARG A 22 -17.53 13.27 8.65
C ARG A 22 -16.26 14.06 8.35
N VAL A 23 -15.84 14.06 7.09
CA VAL A 23 -14.68 14.85 6.65
C VAL A 23 -15.14 16.31 6.59
N ASP A 24 -15.17 16.96 7.75
CA ASP A 24 -15.40 18.39 7.84
C ASP A 24 -14.17 19.10 7.28
N GLY A 25 -14.30 19.63 6.07
CA GLY A 25 -13.30 20.50 5.46
C GLY A 25 -12.68 19.93 4.19
N ARG A 26 -12.59 20.80 3.17
CA ARG A 26 -12.05 20.57 1.82
C ARG A 26 -10.56 20.18 1.76
N SER A 27 -9.94 19.76 2.87
CA SER A 27 -8.47 19.66 3.03
C SER A 27 -7.92 18.23 3.12
N ALA A 28 -8.73 17.20 3.39
CA ALA A 28 -8.26 15.82 3.48
C ALA A 28 -8.81 14.95 2.33
N SER A 29 -7.93 14.39 1.51
CA SER A 29 -8.35 13.49 0.44
C SER A 29 -8.85 12.16 1.04
N PRO A 30 -10.01 11.61 0.58
CA PRO A 30 -10.53 10.34 1.10
C PRO A 30 -9.50 9.20 1.01
N HIS A 31 -8.74 9.16 -0.07
CA HIS A 31 -7.62 8.23 -0.22
C HIS A 31 -6.53 8.44 0.85
N GLY A 32 -6.16 9.69 1.15
CA GLY A 32 -5.19 9.98 2.20
C GLY A 32 -5.64 9.52 3.58
N ILE A 33 -6.94 9.71 3.89
CA ILE A 33 -7.56 9.25 5.14
C ILE A 33 -7.52 7.72 5.23
N GLN A 34 -7.98 7.02 4.19
CA GLN A 34 -8.00 5.56 4.14
C GLN A 34 -6.59 4.97 4.31
N GLN A 35 -5.60 5.53 3.60
CA GLN A 35 -4.20 5.09 3.71
C GLN A 35 -3.61 5.36 5.10
N LYS A 36 -3.93 6.52 5.71
CA LYS A 36 -3.52 6.83 7.08
C LYS A 36 -4.16 5.83 8.06
N MET A 37 -5.44 5.55 7.92
CA MET A 37 -6.17 4.60 8.77
C MET A 37 -5.53 3.22 8.75
N CYS A 38 -5.18 2.70 7.56
CA CYS A 38 -4.52 1.42 7.43
C CYS A 38 -3.13 1.39 8.09
N ARG A 39 -2.33 2.46 7.92
CA ARG A 39 -1.01 2.57 8.59
C ARG A 39 -1.13 2.65 10.10
N ASP A 40 -2.06 3.46 10.60
CA ASP A 40 -2.30 3.61 12.03
C ASP A 40 -2.75 2.25 12.61
N PHE A 41 -3.66 1.54 11.93
CA PHE A 41 -4.08 0.19 12.31
C PHE A 41 -2.89 -0.79 12.40
N LEU A 42 -2.02 -0.84 11.40
CA LEU A 42 -0.86 -1.74 11.42
C LEU A 42 0.12 -1.39 12.53
N SER A 43 0.33 -0.09 12.82
CA SER A 43 1.23 0.30 13.91
C SER A 43 0.72 -0.13 15.28
N ILE A 44 -0.60 -0.21 15.47
CA ILE A 44 -1.22 -0.63 16.73
C ILE A 44 -1.34 -2.16 16.80
N PHE A 45 -1.78 -2.82 15.72
CA PHE A 45 -2.29 -4.19 15.78
C PHE A 45 -1.47 -5.25 15.06
N SER A 46 -0.40 -4.90 14.35
CA SER A 46 0.43 -5.89 13.63
C SER A 46 1.03 -6.96 14.56
N ALA A 47 1.36 -6.61 15.80
CA ALA A 47 1.86 -7.54 16.81
C ALA A 47 0.85 -8.64 17.21
N TYR A 48 -0.45 -8.40 16.99
CA TYR A 48 -1.52 -9.38 17.24
C TYR A 48 -1.80 -10.28 16.03
N GLY A 49 -1.00 -10.16 14.96
CA GLY A 49 -1.23 -10.88 13.70
C GLY A 49 -2.41 -10.34 12.88
N ALA A 50 -2.88 -9.13 13.17
CA ALA A 50 -3.93 -8.48 12.39
C ALA A 50 -3.33 -7.75 11.18
N LEU A 51 -3.97 -7.94 10.03
CA LEU A 51 -3.59 -7.35 8.75
C LEU A 51 -4.72 -6.44 8.25
N VAL A 52 -4.39 -5.48 7.39
CA VAL A 52 -5.36 -4.56 6.81
C VAL A 52 -4.97 -4.22 5.38
N ALA A 53 -5.96 -3.94 4.53
CA ALA A 53 -5.78 -3.36 3.22
C ALA A 53 -6.82 -2.26 2.95
N PRO A 54 -6.43 -1.16 2.27
CA PRO A 54 -7.38 -0.20 1.73
C PRO A 54 -8.19 -0.85 0.59
N GLN A 55 -9.49 -0.56 0.53
CA GLN A 55 -10.37 -1.04 -0.53
C GLN A 55 -10.50 -0.04 -1.68
N ARG A 56 -11.10 -0.47 -2.80
CA ARG A 56 -11.40 0.42 -3.92
C ARG A 56 -12.39 1.52 -3.54
N ASP A 57 -13.39 1.18 -2.72
CA ASP A 57 -14.20 2.20 -2.06
C ASP A 57 -13.34 2.90 -1.01
N LEU A 58 -13.10 4.19 -1.21
CA LEU A 58 -12.24 5.01 -0.35
C LEU A 58 -12.79 5.17 1.07
N LYS A 59 -14.06 4.78 1.30
CA LYS A 59 -14.68 4.75 2.62
C LYS A 59 -14.55 3.40 3.31
N GLU A 60 -13.91 2.41 2.70
CA GLU A 60 -13.85 1.05 3.26
C GLU A 60 -12.41 0.57 3.43
N ILE A 61 -12.18 -0.22 4.46
CA ILE A 61 -10.95 -0.97 4.67
C ILE A 61 -11.31 -2.42 4.97
N MET A 62 -10.43 -3.32 4.56
CA MET A 62 -10.56 -4.74 4.82
C MET A 62 -9.55 -5.13 5.89
N ILE A 63 -10.00 -5.86 6.91
CA ILE A 63 -9.15 -6.36 7.99
C ILE A 63 -9.20 -7.88 7.97
N VAL A 64 -8.04 -8.52 8.10
CA VAL A 64 -7.91 -9.97 8.29
C VAL A 64 -7.25 -10.21 9.63
N ALA A 65 -7.91 -10.94 10.51
CA ALA A 65 -7.35 -11.28 11.82
C ALA A 65 -8.01 -12.56 12.37
N ARG A 66 -7.46 -13.08 13.46
CA ARG A 66 -8.11 -14.16 14.22
C ARG A 66 -9.43 -13.67 14.82
N THR A 67 -10.42 -14.55 14.85
CA THR A 67 -11.76 -14.30 15.40
C THR A 67 -11.69 -13.75 16.82
N GLU A 68 -10.82 -14.34 17.66
CA GLU A 68 -10.60 -13.93 19.06
C GLU A 68 -10.17 -12.46 19.18
N PHE A 69 -9.32 -11.97 18.27
CA PHE A 69 -8.89 -10.57 18.25
C PHE A 69 -10.05 -9.64 17.90
N LEU A 70 -10.87 -10.01 16.92
CA LEU A 70 -11.98 -9.19 16.41
C LEU A 70 -13.14 -9.06 17.42
N VAL A 71 -13.31 -10.04 18.30
CA VAL A 71 -14.25 -9.93 19.44
C VAL A 71 -13.66 -9.21 20.65
N GLY A 72 -12.33 -8.99 20.64
CA GLY A 72 -11.58 -8.36 21.73
C GLY A 72 -11.94 -6.90 21.97
N THR A 73 -11.78 -6.46 23.22
CA THR A 73 -12.09 -5.10 23.65
C THR A 73 -11.23 -4.05 22.96
N GLN A 74 -9.94 -4.33 22.73
CA GLN A 74 -9.02 -3.38 22.08
C GLN A 74 -9.47 -3.00 20.67
N PHE A 75 -9.87 -3.99 19.87
CA PHE A 75 -10.38 -3.75 18.52
C PHE A 75 -11.69 -2.95 18.54
N ARG A 76 -12.63 -3.31 19.42
CA ARG A 76 -13.90 -2.57 19.57
C ARG A 76 -13.69 -1.13 20.03
N CYS A 77 -12.79 -0.91 20.98
CA CYS A 77 -12.42 0.43 21.44
C CYS A 77 -11.80 1.26 20.31
N TRP A 78 -10.96 0.66 19.47
CA TRP A 78 -10.39 1.32 18.30
C TRP A 78 -11.46 1.70 17.27
N LEU A 79 -12.38 0.78 16.94
CA LEU A 79 -13.50 1.08 16.04
C LEU A 79 -14.33 2.27 16.54
N HIS A 80 -14.66 2.30 17.83
CA HIS A 80 -15.42 3.39 18.42
C HIS A 80 -14.62 4.71 18.39
N LYS A 81 -13.35 4.68 18.79
CA LYS A 81 -12.48 5.87 18.84
C LYS A 81 -12.30 6.51 17.46
N GLU A 82 -12.08 5.70 16.43
CA GLU A 82 -11.82 6.17 15.07
C GLU A 82 -13.11 6.40 14.25
N CYS A 83 -14.29 6.26 14.87
CA CYS A 83 -15.61 6.39 14.25
C CYS A 83 -15.79 5.45 13.05
N LEU A 84 -15.53 4.17 13.26
CA LEU A 84 -15.60 3.11 12.24
C LEU A 84 -16.77 2.16 12.51
N LYS A 85 -17.36 1.61 11.45
CA LYS A 85 -18.47 0.66 11.55
C LYS A 85 -18.17 -0.62 10.77
N VAL A 86 -18.36 -1.77 11.40
CA VAL A 86 -18.32 -3.06 10.69
C VAL A 86 -19.54 -3.17 9.78
N LYS A 87 -19.31 -3.36 8.48
CA LYS A 87 -20.36 -3.59 7.47
C LYS A 87 -20.66 -5.07 7.31
N GLN A 88 -19.61 -5.87 7.23
CA GLN A 88 -19.69 -7.29 6.94
C GLN A 88 -18.54 -8.01 7.65
N SER A 89 -18.82 -9.23 8.11
CA SER A 89 -17.80 -10.20 8.47
C SER A 89 -18.05 -11.51 7.72
N SER A 90 -16.98 -12.20 7.35
CA SER A 90 -17.00 -13.52 6.74
C SER A 90 -15.73 -14.28 7.14
N ARG A 91 -15.74 -15.61 6.99
CA ARG A 91 -14.52 -16.41 7.13
C ARG A 91 -13.45 -15.92 6.16
N ALA A 92 -12.19 -15.94 6.60
CA ALA A 92 -11.08 -15.50 5.77
C ALA A 92 -10.84 -16.45 4.59
N ASP A 93 -10.60 -15.86 3.42
CA ASP A 93 -10.16 -16.55 2.21
C ASP A 93 -8.72 -16.16 1.84
N SER A 94 -8.13 -16.96 0.95
CA SER A 94 -6.77 -16.76 0.48
C SER A 94 -6.55 -15.39 -0.16
N LEU A 95 -7.53 -14.87 -0.91
CA LEU A 95 -7.39 -13.60 -1.64
C LEU A 95 -7.31 -12.41 -0.68
N SER A 96 -8.16 -12.41 0.34
CA SER A 96 -8.21 -11.36 1.35
C SER A 96 -6.93 -11.36 2.18
N VAL A 97 -6.41 -12.54 2.55
CA VAL A 97 -5.10 -12.68 3.21
C VAL A 97 -3.99 -12.14 2.33
N GLU A 98 -3.95 -12.52 1.05
CA GLU A 98 -2.94 -12.03 0.10
C GLU A 98 -2.96 -10.51 -0.03
N GLU A 99 -4.14 -9.91 -0.13
CA GLU A 99 -4.30 -8.47 -0.28
C GLU A 99 -3.84 -7.71 0.96
N CYS A 100 -4.33 -8.10 2.14
CA CYS A 100 -3.94 -7.49 3.41
C CYS A 100 -2.45 -7.69 3.69
N LEU A 101 -1.90 -8.89 3.48
CA LEU A 101 -0.49 -9.15 3.72
C LEU A 101 0.41 -8.38 2.73
N ARG A 102 0.01 -8.30 1.46
CA ARG A 102 0.73 -7.51 0.45
C ARG A 102 0.81 -6.05 0.88
N TYR A 103 -0.29 -5.47 1.34
CA TYR A 103 -0.30 -4.10 1.85
C TYR A 103 0.57 -3.93 3.10
N SER A 104 0.46 -4.84 4.07
CA SER A 104 1.29 -4.82 5.29
C SER A 104 2.78 -4.84 4.99
N ILE A 105 3.22 -5.67 4.03
CA ILE A 105 4.62 -5.73 3.60
C ILE A 105 5.06 -4.38 2.99
N VAL A 106 4.22 -3.72 2.18
CA VAL A 106 4.54 -2.38 1.65
C VAL A 106 4.76 -1.40 2.78
N VAL A 107 3.82 -1.30 3.72
CA VAL A 107 3.88 -0.34 4.83
C VAL A 107 5.11 -0.59 5.70
N TRP A 108 5.45 -1.86 5.95
CA TRP A 108 6.66 -2.21 6.69
C TRP A 108 7.94 -1.82 5.94
N LEU A 109 7.99 -1.97 4.61
CA LEU A 109 9.16 -1.57 3.82
C LEU A 109 9.30 -0.05 3.68
N GLU A 110 8.20 0.71 3.76
CA GLU A 110 8.24 2.19 3.72
C GLU A 110 9.10 2.81 4.82
N SER A 111 9.09 2.24 6.03
CA SER A 111 9.95 2.70 7.13
C SER A 111 11.44 2.43 6.89
N HIS A 112 11.78 1.62 5.88
CA HIS A 112 13.14 1.27 5.49
C HIS A 112 13.58 1.95 4.18
N HIS A 113 12.97 3.10 3.84
CA HIS A 113 13.24 3.86 2.62
C HIS A 113 12.91 3.12 1.32
N TYR A 114 11.91 2.23 1.34
CA TYR A 114 11.31 1.72 0.11
C TYR A 114 10.09 2.56 -0.27
N TYR A 115 9.97 2.86 -1.55
CA TYR A 115 8.92 3.72 -2.08
C TYR A 115 8.08 2.92 -3.07
N ARG A 116 6.76 3.01 -2.94
CA ARG A 116 5.82 2.33 -3.83
C ARG A 116 5.80 2.98 -5.21
N CYS A 117 5.98 2.16 -6.24
CA CYS A 117 5.84 2.50 -7.65
C CYS A 117 4.91 1.48 -8.31
N GLY A 118 3.62 1.83 -8.45
CA GLY A 118 2.60 0.91 -8.90
C GLY A 118 2.58 -0.36 -8.04
N LYS A 119 2.75 -1.53 -8.68
CA LYS A 119 2.82 -2.84 -8.01
C LYS A 119 4.21 -3.22 -7.45
N GLY A 120 5.21 -2.34 -7.57
CA GLY A 120 6.58 -2.62 -7.13
C GLY A 120 7.09 -1.61 -6.11
N LEU A 121 8.30 -1.86 -5.63
CA LEU A 121 9.01 -1.02 -4.66
C LEU A 121 10.36 -0.60 -5.21
N LEU A 122 10.75 0.64 -4.96
CA LEU A 122 12.07 1.16 -5.25
C LEU A 122 12.79 1.46 -3.95
N LYS A 123 14.02 0.97 -3.82
CA LYS A 123 14.88 1.33 -2.69
C LYS A 123 15.45 2.73 -2.92
N GLY A 124 15.19 3.65 -2.01
CA GLY A 124 15.84 4.96 -1.98
C GLY A 124 17.06 4.99 -1.04
N PRO A 125 17.63 6.19 -0.83
CA PRO A 125 17.27 7.46 -1.47
C PRO A 125 17.71 7.51 -2.94
N PHE A 126 16.86 8.03 -3.81
CA PHE A 126 17.16 8.26 -5.24
C PHE A 126 17.22 9.75 -5.61
N LEU A 127 16.90 10.63 -4.66
CA LEU A 127 17.17 12.06 -4.76
C LEU A 127 18.68 12.28 -4.64
N GLY A 128 19.30 12.89 -5.65
CA GLY A 128 20.74 13.22 -5.66
C GLY A 128 21.68 12.11 -6.11
N ALA A 129 21.16 10.96 -6.57
CA ALA A 129 22.00 9.93 -7.19
C ALA A 129 22.35 10.31 -8.64
N ASN A 130 23.64 10.20 -9.00
CA ASN A 130 24.10 10.46 -10.37
C ASN A 130 23.70 9.36 -11.37
N ASP A 131 23.31 8.17 -10.90
CA ASP A 131 22.83 7.07 -11.74
C ASP A 131 21.30 7.05 -11.76
N PRO A 132 20.65 7.26 -12.92
CA PRO A 132 19.20 7.18 -13.03
C PRO A 132 18.69 5.74 -12.91
N ARG A 133 19.56 4.72 -12.94
CA ARG A 133 19.15 3.32 -12.83
C ARG A 133 18.83 2.98 -11.38
N SER A 134 17.66 2.40 -11.17
CA SER A 134 17.20 1.93 -9.87
C SER A 134 16.70 0.50 -9.97
N LEU A 135 16.86 -0.26 -8.89
CA LEU A 135 16.32 -1.61 -8.79
C LEU A 135 14.88 -1.54 -8.30
N ARG A 136 13.93 -1.91 -9.15
CA ARG A 136 12.53 -2.11 -8.77
C ARG A 136 12.33 -3.55 -8.35
N ILE A 137 11.81 -3.72 -7.14
CA ILE A 137 11.45 -5.00 -6.54
C ILE A 137 9.97 -5.22 -6.80
N LEU A 138 9.67 -6.26 -7.56
CA LEU A 138 8.32 -6.76 -7.76
C LEU A 138 8.12 -7.92 -6.79
N PHE A 139 7.10 -7.84 -5.94
CA PHE A 139 6.78 -8.91 -5.02
C PHE A 139 5.32 -9.32 -5.12
N ALA A 140 5.06 -10.61 -4.96
CA ALA A 140 3.74 -11.19 -4.96
C ALA A 140 3.60 -12.11 -3.76
N VAL A 141 2.48 -11.95 -3.05
CA VAL A 141 2.04 -12.84 -1.99
C VAL A 141 1.02 -13.81 -2.59
N TYR A 142 1.14 -15.08 -2.23
CA TYR A 142 0.18 -16.13 -2.56
C TYR A 142 -0.20 -16.89 -1.28
N CYS A 143 -1.49 -17.18 -1.10
CA CYS A 143 -2.01 -17.98 -0.01
C CYS A 143 -2.71 -19.20 -0.59
N THR A 144 -2.38 -20.40 -0.13
CA THR A 144 -3.11 -21.61 -0.52
C THR A 144 -4.42 -21.71 0.25
N SER A 145 -5.32 -22.58 -0.21
CA SER A 145 -6.54 -22.94 0.53
C SER A 145 -6.25 -23.64 1.86
N ALA A 146 -5.05 -24.22 2.01
CA ALA A 146 -4.57 -24.78 3.27
C ALA A 146 -3.92 -23.72 4.19
N GLY A 147 -3.93 -22.44 3.81
CA GLY A 147 -3.36 -21.34 4.60
C GLY A 147 -1.84 -21.23 4.55
N GLU A 148 -1.17 -21.90 3.60
CA GLU A 148 0.26 -21.71 3.41
C GLU A 148 0.54 -20.39 2.67
N ILE A 149 1.43 -19.58 3.21
CA ILE A 149 1.77 -18.27 2.67
C ILE A 149 3.11 -18.32 1.98
N TYR A 150 3.13 -17.84 0.74
CA TYR A 150 4.31 -17.79 -0.10
C TYR A 150 4.58 -16.37 -0.59
N LEU A 151 5.86 -16.03 -0.67
CA LEU A 151 6.36 -14.78 -1.23
C LEU A 151 7.22 -15.07 -2.46
N ARG A 152 6.88 -14.44 -3.58
CA ARG A 152 7.73 -14.38 -4.77
C ARG A 152 8.32 -12.98 -4.84
N ILE A 153 9.64 -12.90 -4.97
CA ILE A 153 10.36 -11.65 -5.20
C ILE A 153 11.02 -11.76 -6.57
N SER A 154 10.95 -10.70 -7.34
CA SER A 154 11.59 -10.53 -8.64
C SER A 154 12.11 -9.11 -8.76
N PHE A 155 13.11 -8.92 -9.61
CA PHE A 155 13.82 -7.66 -9.73
C PHE A 155 13.82 -7.21 -11.17
N GLU A 156 13.67 -5.92 -11.39
CA GLU A 156 13.86 -5.29 -12.69
C GLU A 156 14.67 -4.00 -12.54
N VAL A 157 15.51 -3.72 -13.53
CA VAL A 157 16.24 -2.45 -13.59
C VAL A 157 15.36 -1.44 -14.32
N VAL A 158 15.05 -0.35 -13.64
CA VAL A 158 14.31 0.79 -14.20
C VAL A 158 15.19 2.02 -14.24
N ARG A 159 14.80 3.00 -15.06
CA ARG A 159 15.39 4.33 -15.09
C ARG A 159 14.40 5.35 -14.55
N LEU A 160 14.85 6.18 -13.62
CA LEU A 160 14.11 7.30 -13.05
C LEU A 160 14.49 8.58 -13.79
N PHE A 161 13.48 9.35 -14.20
CA PHE A 161 13.66 10.66 -14.83
C PHE A 161 12.98 11.72 -13.96
N PRO A 162 13.69 12.77 -13.52
CA PRO A 162 13.02 13.88 -12.85
C PRO A 162 12.06 14.56 -13.83
N LEU A 163 10.86 14.88 -13.35
CA LEU A 163 9.87 15.65 -14.09
C LEU A 163 9.76 17.06 -13.51
N GLU A 164 9.76 18.03 -14.41
CA GLU A 164 9.33 19.39 -14.11
C GLU A 164 7.79 19.44 -13.97
N PRO A 165 7.24 20.34 -13.14
CA PRO A 165 5.80 20.42 -12.91
C PRO A 165 4.95 20.57 -14.19
N TRP A 166 5.47 21.26 -15.22
CA TRP A 166 4.78 21.45 -16.50
C TRP A 166 4.72 20.20 -17.37
N GLN A 167 5.58 19.21 -17.14
CA GLN A 167 5.57 17.93 -17.85
C GLN A 167 4.49 16.97 -17.33
N VAL A 168 3.84 17.34 -16.23
CA VAL A 168 2.83 16.51 -15.54
C VAL A 168 1.46 16.89 -16.11
N GLY A 169 0.96 16.07 -17.03
CA GLY A 169 -0.35 16.29 -17.67
C GLY A 169 -0.28 16.76 -19.12
N ASP A 170 0.93 16.95 -19.68
CA ASP A 170 1.12 17.06 -21.12
C ASP A 170 0.99 15.66 -21.75
N PRO A 171 -0.04 15.38 -22.57
CA PRO A 171 -0.22 14.07 -23.19
C PRO A 171 0.84 13.74 -24.26
N THR A 172 1.63 14.71 -24.70
CA THR A 172 2.72 14.52 -25.67
C THR A 172 4.01 14.02 -25.00
N VAL A 173 4.16 14.31 -23.71
CA VAL A 173 5.12 13.64 -22.83
C VAL A 173 4.36 12.42 -22.32
N GLU A 174 4.69 11.19 -22.74
CA GLU A 174 4.07 9.98 -22.15
C GLU A 174 4.92 9.49 -20.96
N PRO A 175 4.83 10.05 -19.73
CA PRO A 175 5.45 9.40 -18.61
C PRO A 175 4.63 8.13 -18.31
N ARG A 176 5.23 6.97 -18.57
CA ARG A 176 4.56 5.67 -18.39
C ARG A 176 4.08 5.45 -16.95
N TRP A 177 4.83 5.98 -15.98
CA TRP A 177 4.52 5.94 -14.55
C TRP A 177 5.10 7.17 -13.87
N VAL A 178 4.28 7.95 -13.18
CA VAL A 178 4.72 9.09 -12.36
C VAL A 178 4.59 8.70 -10.88
N PHE A 179 5.64 8.89 -10.09
CA PHE A 179 5.55 8.78 -8.63
C PHE A 179 5.89 10.10 -7.95
N CYS A 180 5.22 10.33 -6.83
CA CYS A 180 5.36 11.52 -6.00
C CYS A 180 6.10 11.19 -4.72
N LEU A 181 7.10 12.01 -4.38
CA LEU A 181 7.69 11.99 -3.05
C LEU A 181 6.98 13.00 -2.14
N PRO A 182 6.66 12.64 -0.89
CA PRO A 182 6.18 13.62 0.07
C PRO A 182 7.24 14.71 0.28
N LYS A 183 6.81 15.97 0.39
CA LYS A 183 7.62 17.17 0.69
C LYS A 183 8.50 17.10 1.96
N GLY A 184 8.56 15.97 2.67
CA GLY A 184 9.20 15.85 3.98
C GLY A 184 10.73 15.92 4.00
N TYR A 185 11.40 15.82 2.83
CA TYR A 185 12.87 15.86 2.74
C TYR A 185 13.45 17.03 1.93
N LEU A 186 12.61 17.88 1.34
CA LEU A 186 13.04 19.03 0.56
C LEU A 186 12.15 20.22 0.91
N GLN A 187 12.73 21.21 1.59
CA GLN A 187 12.10 22.52 1.87
C GLN A 187 11.75 23.30 0.59
N THR A 188 12.05 22.78 -0.59
CA THR A 188 11.89 23.45 -1.88
C THR A 188 11.21 22.52 -2.89
N SER A 189 9.88 22.64 -3.02
CA SER A 189 9.05 22.03 -4.08
C SER A 189 8.89 20.49 -4.05
N PRO A 190 7.69 19.95 -4.37
CA PRO A 190 7.53 18.51 -4.55
C PRO A 190 8.19 18.08 -5.87
N MET A 191 9.16 17.16 -5.80
CA MET A 191 9.80 16.59 -7.00
C MET A 191 9.05 15.33 -7.44
N LEU A 192 8.76 15.27 -8.74
CA LEU A 192 8.11 14.15 -9.40
C LEU A 192 9.13 13.38 -10.24
N PHE A 193 8.88 12.08 -10.40
CA PHE A 193 9.75 11.23 -11.21
C PHE A 193 8.93 10.34 -12.13
N ALA A 194 9.37 10.22 -13.38
CA ALA A 194 8.90 9.23 -14.33
C ALA A 194 9.75 7.96 -14.27
N ILE A 195 9.12 6.80 -14.47
CA ILE A 195 9.79 5.49 -14.46
C ILE A 195 9.63 4.79 -15.80
N THR A 196 10.76 4.29 -16.33
CA THR A 196 10.80 3.48 -17.55
C THR A 196 11.64 2.22 -17.35
N THR A 197 11.34 1.16 -18.08
CA THR A 197 12.16 -0.06 -18.07
C THR A 197 13.45 0.17 -18.84
N ALA A 198 14.59 -0.34 -18.33
CA ALA A 198 15.88 -0.17 -18.99
C ALA A 198 15.94 -0.80 -20.40
N ALA A 199 15.05 -1.76 -20.69
CA ALA A 199 14.92 -2.44 -21.99
C ALA A 199 13.95 -1.74 -22.97
N GLY A 200 13.43 -0.54 -22.66
CA GLY A 200 12.59 0.25 -23.57
C GLY A 200 11.15 -0.27 -23.76
N GLY A 201 10.79 -1.44 -23.23
CA GLY A 201 9.47 -2.07 -23.41
C GLY A 201 8.29 -1.27 -22.85
N ARG A 202 7.22 -1.15 -23.64
CA ARG A 202 5.92 -0.54 -23.25
C ARG A 202 5.18 -1.49 -22.31
N TYR A 203 4.68 -0.98 -21.18
CA TYR A 203 3.76 -1.68 -20.29
C TYR A 203 2.51 -0.82 -20.09
N ASP A 204 1.36 -1.48 -20.03
CA ASP A 204 0.04 -0.86 -19.87
C ASP A 204 -0.13 -0.12 -18.55
N ARG A 205 -0.91 0.96 -18.64
CA ARG A 205 -1.01 2.10 -17.72
C ARG A 205 -1.71 1.72 -16.40
N GLN A 206 -1.13 2.12 -15.26
CA GLN A 206 -1.90 2.35 -14.03
C GLN A 206 -1.17 3.37 -13.13
N LEU A 207 -1.40 4.67 -13.31
CA LEU A 207 -0.80 5.72 -12.47
C LEU A 207 -1.17 5.52 -10.98
N ASP A 208 -0.16 5.29 -10.13
CA ASP A 208 -0.31 5.25 -8.67
C ASP A 208 0.24 6.57 -8.12
N ILE A 209 -0.51 7.65 -8.37
CA ILE A 209 -0.19 9.00 -7.87
C ILE A 209 -0.48 9.01 -6.37
N ARG A 210 0.56 8.98 -5.53
CA ARG A 210 0.41 9.39 -4.13
C ARG A 210 0.29 10.90 -4.11
N TYR A 211 -0.86 11.40 -3.67
CA TYR A 211 -1.19 12.82 -3.66
C TYR A 211 -0.04 13.70 -3.16
N ILE A 212 0.39 14.62 -4.02
CA ILE A 212 1.04 15.86 -3.63
C ILE A 212 -0.10 16.82 -3.25
N LYS A 213 0.06 17.44 -2.08
CA LYS A 213 -0.90 18.36 -1.45
C LYS A 213 -1.50 19.37 -2.41
#